data_AF-A0AA37RC99-F1
#
_entry.id   AF-A0AA37RC99-F1
#
_cell.length_a   1.000
_cell.length_b   1.000
_cell.length_c   1.000
_cell.angle_alpha   90.00
_cell.angle_beta   90.00
_cell.angle_gamma   90.00
#
_symmetry.space_group_name_H-M   'P 1'
#
loop_
_entity.id
_entity.type
_entity.pdbx_description
1 polymer ?
#
loop_
_entity_poly.entity_id
_entity_poly.type
_entity_poly.pdbx_seq_one_letter_code
_entity_poly.pdbx_strand_id
1 'polypeptide(L)'
;MSEQIEAILSKAFGIPMVQFTHGVVNNDLLEYFCFRWISWARECAGPKYYEHVKSESAGYSDEFVAHKLSLCPDLKALDDATMSVNLMVSGYGDDKREIMIGNVFYVAHRQLMIRDFGALFESFDSECYGITREAEEFQTEQEN
;
A
#
# COMPACT_ATOMS: atom_id res chain seq x y z
N MET A 1 -14.01 -5.44 9.47
CA MET A 1 -12.64 -4.94 9.68
C MET A 1 -12.19 -4.08 8.50
N SER A 2 -12.43 -4.46 7.23
CA SER A 2 -12.05 -3.61 6.09
C SER A 2 -12.69 -2.21 6.11
N GLU A 3 -13.99 -2.08 6.43
CA GLU A 3 -14.65 -0.75 6.53
C GLU A 3 -13.97 0.20 7.54
N GLN A 4 -13.43 -0.33 8.65
CA GLN A 4 -12.72 0.48 9.65
C GLN A 4 -11.38 0.97 9.10
N ILE A 5 -10.67 0.12 8.35
CA ILE A 5 -9.39 0.45 7.72
C ILE A 5 -9.60 1.44 6.57
N GLU A 6 -10.63 1.23 5.76
CA GLU A 6 -11.05 2.16 4.71
C GLU A 6 -11.40 3.52 5.33
N ALA A 7 -12.05 3.58 6.49
CA ALA A 7 -12.30 4.84 7.20
C ALA A 7 -11.02 5.55 7.67
N ILE A 8 -10.01 4.79 8.15
CA ILE A 8 -8.69 5.32 8.50
C ILE A 8 -8.03 5.94 7.27
N LEU A 9 -7.97 5.20 6.16
CA LEU A 9 -7.36 5.67 4.91
C LEU A 9 -8.13 6.85 4.31
N SER A 10 -9.47 6.78 4.27
CA SER A 10 -10.34 7.87 3.83
C SER A 10 -10.03 9.17 4.57
N LYS A 11 -9.92 9.11 5.91
CA LYS A 11 -9.63 10.28 6.72
C LYS A 11 -8.18 10.76 6.56
N ALA A 12 -7.21 9.85 6.49
CA ALA A 12 -5.80 10.20 6.38
C ALA A 12 -5.44 10.85 5.04
N PHE A 13 -6.03 10.37 3.94
CA PHE A 13 -5.72 10.79 2.57
C PHE A 13 -6.76 11.74 1.97
N GLY A 14 -7.85 12.04 2.69
CA GLY A 14 -8.95 12.84 2.18
C GLY A 14 -9.73 12.18 1.03
N ILE A 15 -9.69 10.84 0.96
CA ILE A 15 -10.34 10.06 -0.09
C ILE A 15 -11.79 9.78 0.32
N PRO A 16 -12.81 10.09 -0.49
CA PRO A 16 -14.20 9.75 -0.15
C PRO A 16 -14.39 8.23 0.03
N MET A 17 -15.05 7.80 1.11
CA MET A 17 -15.31 6.38 1.40
C MET A 17 -15.93 5.60 0.23
N VAL A 18 -16.83 6.25 -0.51
CA VAL A 18 -17.49 5.66 -1.69
C VAL A 18 -16.48 5.19 -2.75
N GLN A 19 -15.30 5.80 -2.85
CA GLN A 19 -14.26 5.36 -3.78
C GLN A 19 -13.64 4.02 -3.37
N PHE A 20 -13.45 3.77 -2.06
CA PHE A 20 -12.97 2.47 -1.58
C PHE A 20 -14.00 1.37 -1.84
N THR A 21 -15.28 1.65 -1.60
CA THR A 21 -16.37 0.68 -1.80
C THR A 21 -16.51 0.25 -3.25
N HIS A 22 -16.25 1.16 -4.20
CA HIS A 22 -16.37 0.88 -5.63
C HIS A 22 -15.04 0.56 -6.32
N GLY A 23 -13.91 0.58 -5.60
CA GLY A 23 -12.59 0.31 -6.20
C GLY A 23 -12.17 1.35 -7.23
N VAL A 24 -12.55 2.62 -7.02
CA VAL A 24 -12.27 3.74 -7.93
C VAL A 24 -11.41 4.81 -7.24
N VAL A 25 -10.61 4.40 -6.26
CA VAL A 25 -9.70 5.30 -5.55
C VAL A 25 -8.72 5.91 -6.53
N ASN A 26 -8.77 7.24 -6.65
CA ASN A 26 -7.87 8.00 -7.50
C ASN A 26 -7.06 8.96 -6.61
N ASN A 27 -5.95 8.46 -6.08
CA ASN A 27 -5.10 9.22 -5.17
C ASN A 27 -3.65 8.74 -5.26
N ASP A 28 -2.80 9.53 -5.93
CA ASP A 28 -1.38 9.20 -6.11
C ASP A 28 -0.64 9.09 -4.78
N LEU A 29 -1.04 9.87 -3.76
CA LEU A 29 -0.41 9.83 -2.44
C LEU A 29 -0.58 8.47 -1.75
N LEU A 30 -1.69 7.78 -1.97
CA LEU A 30 -1.94 6.43 -1.46
C LEU A 30 -0.96 5.42 -2.06
N GLU A 31 -0.59 5.57 -3.32
CA GLU A 31 0.41 4.74 -4.00
C GLU A 31 1.79 4.92 -3.37
N TYR A 32 2.27 6.16 -3.21
CA TYR A 32 3.54 6.42 -2.55
C TYR A 32 3.56 5.92 -1.10
N PHE A 33 2.41 5.97 -0.41
CA PHE A 33 2.27 5.41 0.92
C PHE A 33 2.44 3.89 0.93
N CYS A 34 1.87 3.16 -0.03
CA CYS A 34 2.11 1.73 -0.18
C CYS A 34 3.61 1.43 -0.32
N PHE A 35 4.30 2.11 -1.23
CA PHE A 35 5.74 1.88 -1.44
C PHE A 35 6.60 2.26 -0.24
N ARG A 36 6.22 3.29 0.50
CA ARG A 36 6.88 3.67 1.75
C ARG A 36 6.76 2.56 2.80
N TRP A 37 5.58 1.94 2.92
CA TRP A 37 5.41 0.80 3.83
C TRP A 37 6.23 -0.41 3.43
N ILE A 38 6.36 -0.68 2.14
CA ILE A 38 7.22 -1.76 1.63
C ILE A 38 8.68 -1.51 2.04
N SER A 39 9.19 -0.30 1.78
CA SER A 39 10.54 0.10 2.17
C SER A 39 10.76 -0.03 3.68
N TRP A 40 9.86 0.50 4.51
CA TRP A 40 9.98 0.39 5.98
C TRP A 40 9.87 -1.04 6.50
N ALA A 41 9.00 -1.85 5.91
CA ALA A 41 8.87 -3.26 6.28
C ALA A 41 10.19 -4.00 6.02
N ARG A 42 10.86 -3.73 4.90
CA ARG A 42 12.16 -4.33 4.54
C ARG A 42 13.30 -3.87 5.45
N GLU A 43 13.33 -2.58 5.82
CA GLU A 43 14.32 -2.03 6.75
C GLU A 43 14.12 -2.51 8.21
N CYS A 44 12.92 -2.98 8.55
CA CYS A 44 12.63 -3.46 9.90
C CYS A 44 13.31 -4.81 10.19
N ALA A 45 14.39 -4.77 10.97
CA ALA A 45 15.15 -5.95 11.38
C ALA A 45 14.43 -6.86 12.40
N GLY A 46 13.23 -6.50 12.85
CA GLY A 46 12.47 -7.31 13.81
C GLY A 46 11.84 -8.54 13.14
N PRO A 47 12.07 -9.76 13.65
CA PRO A 47 11.72 -11.01 12.96
C PRO A 47 10.22 -11.32 12.87
N LYS A 48 9.37 -10.52 13.52
CA LYS A 48 7.90 -10.66 13.46
C LYS A 48 7.21 -9.45 12.85
N TYR A 49 7.87 -8.29 12.88
CA TYR A 49 7.24 -7.05 12.46
C TYR A 49 7.08 -7.00 10.95
N TYR A 50 5.85 -6.72 10.53
CA TYR A 50 5.50 -6.49 9.12
C TYR A 50 5.71 -7.71 8.22
N GLU A 51 5.74 -8.93 8.75
CA GLU A 51 5.91 -10.16 7.95
C GLU A 51 4.86 -10.28 6.84
N HIS A 52 3.60 -9.90 7.12
CA HIS A 52 2.55 -9.84 6.11
C HIS A 52 2.88 -8.86 4.98
N VAL A 53 3.34 -7.66 5.31
CA VAL A 53 3.72 -6.64 4.31
C VAL A 53 4.88 -7.14 3.46
N LYS A 54 5.90 -7.76 4.08
CA LYS A 54 7.05 -8.33 3.34
C LYS A 54 6.60 -9.43 2.38
N SER A 55 5.72 -10.33 2.82
CA SER A 55 5.21 -11.42 2.00
C SER A 55 4.35 -10.92 0.84
N GLU A 56 3.42 -10.00 1.09
CA GLU A 56 2.50 -9.46 0.07
C GLU A 56 3.23 -8.55 -0.94
N SER A 57 4.34 -7.92 -0.54
CA SER A 57 5.14 -7.05 -1.40
C SER A 57 6.39 -7.70 -1.99
N ALA A 58 6.52 -9.03 -1.87
CA ALA A 58 7.74 -9.74 -2.28
C ALA A 58 8.06 -9.60 -3.78
N GLY A 59 7.05 -9.36 -4.63
CA GLY A 59 7.26 -9.21 -6.07
C GLY A 59 7.87 -7.88 -6.51
N TYR A 60 7.85 -6.84 -5.66
CA TYR A 60 8.42 -5.53 -6.02
C TYR A 60 9.93 -5.53 -5.82
N SER A 61 10.72 -5.12 -6.81
CA SER A 61 12.17 -4.93 -6.62
C SER A 61 12.48 -3.76 -5.68
N ASP A 62 13.64 -3.79 -5.02
CA ASP A 62 14.10 -2.68 -4.17
C ASP A 62 14.35 -1.42 -5.00
N GLU A 63 14.88 -1.59 -6.21
CA GLU A 63 15.15 -0.53 -7.18
C GLU A 63 13.87 0.20 -7.60
N PHE A 64 12.79 -0.55 -7.88
CA PHE A 64 11.50 0.03 -8.23
C PHE A 64 10.92 0.83 -7.07
N VAL A 65 10.91 0.25 -5.85
CA VAL A 65 10.39 0.93 -4.66
C VAL A 65 11.18 2.23 -4.39
N ALA A 66 12.51 2.18 -4.47
CA ALA A 66 13.36 3.36 -4.30
C ALA A 66 13.10 4.41 -5.40
N HIS A 67 12.95 3.97 -6.66
CA HIS A 67 12.63 4.86 -7.78
C HIS A 67 11.29 5.55 -7.57
N LYS A 68 10.21 4.81 -7.28
CA LYS A 68 8.89 5.38 -6.99
C LYS A 68 8.95 6.40 -5.86
N LEU A 69 9.60 6.08 -4.75
CA LEU A 69 9.71 7.01 -3.61
C LEU A 69 10.49 8.28 -3.95
N SER A 70 11.49 8.19 -4.82
CA SER A 70 12.25 9.35 -5.30
C SER A 70 11.41 10.32 -6.15
N LEU A 71 10.34 9.82 -6.76
CA LEU A 71 9.42 10.59 -7.61
C LEU A 71 8.23 11.20 -6.84
N CYS A 72 8.18 11.06 -5.51
CA CYS A 72 7.07 11.60 -4.73
C CYS A 72 7.00 13.14 -4.85
N PRO A 73 5.91 13.69 -5.40
CA PRO A 73 5.81 15.12 -5.68
C PRO A 73 5.60 15.97 -4.40
N ASP A 74 5.01 15.38 -3.36
CA ASP A 74 4.74 16.04 -2.09
C ASP A 74 5.05 15.12 -0.90
N LEU A 75 6.33 15.11 -0.51
CA LEU A 75 6.81 14.35 0.64
C LEU A 75 6.13 14.80 1.95
N LYS A 76 5.78 16.09 2.06
CA LYS A 76 5.17 16.62 3.29
C LYS A 76 3.75 16.07 3.46
N ALA A 77 2.95 16.09 2.41
CA ALA A 77 1.61 15.49 2.44
C ALA A 77 1.69 13.99 2.75
N LEU A 78 2.68 13.29 2.20
CA LEU A 78 2.88 11.87 2.45
C LEU A 78 3.24 11.60 3.92
N ASP A 79 4.11 12.43 4.52
CA ASP A 79 4.47 12.37 5.93
C ASP A 79 3.26 12.63 6.83
N ASP A 80 2.48 13.68 6.53
CA ASP A 80 1.27 14.03 7.28
C ASP A 80 0.24 12.88 7.24
N ALA A 81 -0.02 12.31 6.06
CA ALA A 81 -0.93 11.19 5.89
C ALA A 81 -0.43 9.94 6.64
N THR A 82 0.87 9.64 6.54
CA THR A 82 1.49 8.51 7.23
C THR A 82 1.43 8.64 8.75
N MET A 83 1.67 9.85 9.26
CA MET A 83 1.52 10.17 10.69
C MET A 83 0.06 10.00 11.12
N SER A 84 -0.88 10.50 10.33
CA SER A 84 -2.32 10.40 10.58
C SER A 84 -2.78 8.94 10.71
N VAL A 85 -2.35 8.08 9.77
CA VAL A 85 -2.59 6.63 9.85
C VAL A 85 -2.01 6.05 11.13
N ASN A 86 -0.73 6.32 11.43
CA ASN A 86 -0.07 5.77 12.61
C ASN A 86 -0.78 6.17 13.91
N LEU A 87 -1.17 7.44 14.05
CA LEU A 87 -1.93 7.93 15.20
C LEU A 87 -3.29 7.22 15.34
N MET A 88 -4.02 7.07 14.24
CA MET A 88 -5.31 6.39 14.25
C MET A 88 -5.18 4.92 14.61
N VAL A 89 -4.18 4.22 14.06
CA VAL A 89 -3.93 2.81 14.35
C VAL A 89 -3.48 2.62 15.80
N SER A 90 -2.59 3.46 16.33
CA SER A 90 -2.17 3.42 17.73
C SER A 90 -3.32 3.65 18.71
N GLY A 91 -4.39 4.34 18.31
CA GLY A 91 -5.59 4.52 19.11
C GLY A 91 -6.33 3.21 19.46
N TYR A 92 -6.03 2.10 18.77
CA TYR A 92 -6.65 0.79 19.00
C TYR A 92 -5.90 -0.10 20.01
N GLY A 93 -4.77 0.36 20.53
CA GLY A 93 -3.92 -0.39 21.45
C GLY A 93 -2.72 -1.05 20.76
N ASP A 94 -1.61 -1.15 21.51
CA ASP A 94 -0.35 -1.70 20.99
C ASP A 94 -0.46 -3.20 20.63
N ASP A 95 -1.35 -3.94 21.32
CA ASP A 95 -1.62 -5.35 21.07
C ASP A 95 -2.23 -5.62 19.68
N LYS A 96 -2.92 -4.64 19.11
CA LYS A 96 -3.57 -4.75 17.79
C LYS A 96 -2.88 -3.96 16.70
N ARG A 97 -1.90 -3.12 17.06
CA ARG A 97 -1.24 -2.19 16.15
C ARG A 97 -0.69 -2.89 14.91
N GLU A 98 -0.02 -4.02 15.09
CA GLU A 98 0.61 -4.74 13.98
C GLU A 98 -0.40 -5.31 12.98
N ILE A 99 -1.45 -5.96 13.49
CA ILE A 99 -2.55 -6.48 12.67
C ILE A 99 -3.23 -5.33 11.90
N MET A 100 -3.44 -4.20 12.59
CA MET A 100 -4.04 -3.02 11.98
C MET A 100 -3.16 -2.43 10.86
N ILE A 101 -1.84 -2.35 11.06
CA ILE A 101 -0.93 -1.90 10.00
C ILE A 101 -0.96 -2.86 8.80
N GLY A 102 -0.91 -4.18 9.04
CA GLY A 102 -1.01 -5.18 7.98
C GLY A 102 -2.29 -4.99 7.16
N ASN A 103 -3.43 -4.78 7.83
CA ASN A 103 -4.69 -4.51 7.13
C ASN A 103 -4.71 -3.17 6.38
N VAL A 104 -4.11 -2.12 6.94
CA VAL A 104 -3.95 -0.81 6.26
C VAL A 104 -3.17 -0.98 4.96
N PHE A 105 -2.05 -1.70 5.01
CA PHE A 105 -1.25 -2.00 3.83
C PHE A 105 -2.06 -2.80 2.81
N TYR A 106 -2.70 -3.89 3.24
CA TYR A 106 -3.52 -4.74 2.35
C TYR A 106 -4.60 -3.93 1.63
N VAL A 107 -5.36 -3.11 2.36
CA VAL A 107 -6.43 -2.29 1.73
C VAL A 107 -5.85 -1.30 0.73
N ALA A 108 -4.73 -0.64 1.06
CA ALA A 108 -4.11 0.32 0.16
C ALA A 108 -3.53 -0.36 -1.10
N HIS A 109 -2.80 -1.47 -0.93
CA HIS A 109 -2.23 -2.25 -2.04
C HIS A 109 -3.32 -2.84 -2.93
N ARG A 110 -4.41 -3.35 -2.36
CA ARG A 110 -5.59 -3.80 -3.09
C ARG A 110 -6.17 -2.71 -3.99
N GLN A 111 -6.21 -1.44 -3.55
CA GLN A 111 -6.68 -0.36 -4.43
C GLN A 111 -5.77 -0.16 -5.65
N LEU A 112 -4.45 -0.35 -5.49
CA LEU A 112 -3.52 -0.31 -6.62
C LEU A 112 -3.76 -1.48 -7.59
N MET A 113 -4.00 -2.69 -7.07
CA MET A 113 -4.30 -3.84 -7.92
C MET A 113 -5.61 -3.67 -8.69
N ILE A 114 -6.64 -3.11 -8.05
CA ILE A 114 -7.92 -2.83 -8.71
C ILE A 114 -7.76 -1.76 -9.79
N ARG A 115 -6.97 -0.72 -9.54
CA ARG A 115 -6.69 0.32 -10.52
C ARG A 115 -6.05 -0.27 -11.79
N ASP A 116 -5.08 -1.16 -11.62
CA ASP A 116 -4.27 -1.67 -12.73
C ASP A 116 -4.93 -2.86 -13.45
N PHE A 117 -5.59 -3.76 -12.72
CA PHE A 117 -6.10 -5.04 -13.24
C PHE A 117 -7.63 -5.19 -13.11
N GLY A 118 -8.32 -4.22 -12.51
CA GLY A 118 -9.76 -4.24 -12.30
C GLY A 118 -10.19 -4.99 -11.03
N ALA A 119 -11.49 -4.94 -10.74
CA ALA A 119 -12.06 -5.48 -9.49
C ALA A 119 -11.92 -7.01 -9.34
N LEU A 120 -11.64 -7.72 -10.42
CA LEU A 120 -11.44 -9.17 -10.44
C LEU A 120 -9.95 -9.57 -10.45
N PHE A 121 -9.04 -8.70 -10.01
CA PHE A 121 -7.60 -8.98 -10.05
C PHE A 121 -7.17 -10.25 -9.27
N GLU A 122 -7.98 -10.78 -8.34
CA GLU A 122 -7.71 -12.01 -7.60
C GLU A 122 -8.30 -13.28 -8.27
N SER A 123 -8.93 -13.16 -9.44
CA SER A 123 -9.50 -14.31 -10.15
C SER A 123 -8.43 -15.19 -10.80
N PHE A 124 -8.74 -16.46 -11.05
CA PHE A 124 -7.80 -17.44 -11.63
C PHE A 124 -7.28 -17.07 -13.03
N ASP A 125 -8.03 -16.23 -13.75
CA ASP A 125 -7.72 -15.73 -15.09
C ASP A 125 -7.09 -14.33 -15.07
N SER A 126 -6.80 -13.78 -13.88
CA SER A 126 -6.14 -12.48 -13.74
C SER A 126 -4.66 -12.56 -14.14
N GLU A 127 -4.21 -11.53 -14.85
CA GLU A 127 -2.79 -11.30 -15.17
C GLU A 127 -2.03 -10.65 -14.00
N CYS A 128 -2.69 -10.39 -12.86
CA CYS A 128 -2.07 -9.76 -11.70
C CYS A 128 -1.16 -10.74 -10.95
N TYR A 129 0.15 -10.48 -10.94
CA TYR A 129 1.13 -11.24 -10.17
C TYR A 129 1.40 -10.68 -8.76
N GLY A 130 0.50 -9.82 -8.26
CA GLY A 130 0.61 -9.20 -6.93
C GLY A 130 1.45 -7.92 -6.89
N ILE A 131 1.83 -7.38 -8.05
CA ILE A 131 2.52 -6.11 -8.21
C ILE A 131 1.80 -5.21 -9.23
N THR A 132 2.02 -3.90 -9.15
CA THR A 132 1.45 -2.93 -10.11
C THR A 132 2.00 -3.16 -11.52
N ARG A 133 1.25 -2.84 -12.56
CA ARG A 133 1.72 -2.94 -13.96
C ARG A 133 3.00 -2.17 -14.22
N GLU A 134 3.11 -0.98 -13.63
CA GLU A 134 4.33 -0.15 -13.72
C GLU A 134 5.56 -0.86 -13.13
N ALA A 135 5.37 -1.69 -12.09
CA ALA A 135 6.46 -2.47 -11.50
C ALA A 135 6.87 -3.63 -12.41
N GLU A 136 5.89 -4.30 -13.03
CA GLU A 136 6.13 -5.36 -14.01
C GLU A 136 6.93 -4.84 -15.21
N GLU A 137 6.51 -3.69 -15.75
CA GLU A 137 7.18 -3.01 -16.86
C GLU A 137 8.62 -2.61 -16.48
N PHE A 138 8.80 -1.91 -15.35
CA PHE A 138 10.11 -1.47 -14.88
C PHE A 138 11.09 -2.63 -14.68
N GLN A 139 10.62 -3.74 -14.11
CA GLN A 139 11.45 -4.92 -13.86
C GLN A 139 11.80 -5.66 -15.16
N THR A 140 10.85 -5.75 -16.10
CA THR A 140 11.09 -6.38 -17.41
C THR A 140 12.08 -5.57 -18.27
N GLU A 141 12.04 -4.24 -18.18
CA GLU A 141 12.99 -3.36 -18.89
C GLU A 141 14.43 -3.49 -18.38
N GLN A 142 14.64 -3.88 -17.13
CA GLN A 142 15.98 -4.10 -16.58
C GLN A 142 16.59 -5.46 -16.93
N GLU A 143 15.77 -6.43 -17.32
CA GLU A 143 16.22 -7.78 -17.70
C GLU A 143 16.58 -7.89 -19.19
N ASN A 144 16.23 -6.89 -20.01
CA ASN A 144 16.51 -6.82 -21.45
C ASN A 144 17.70 -5.89 -21.79
#